data_AF-A0A5J9T4Y3-F1
#
_entry.id   AF-A0A5J9T4Y3-F1
#
_cell.length_a   1.000
_cell.length_b   1.000
_cell.length_c   1.000
_cell.angle_alpha   90.00
_cell.angle_beta   90.00
_cell.angle_gamma   90.00
#
_symmetry.space_group_name_H-M   'P 1'
#
loop_
_entity.id
_entity.type
_entity.pdbx_description
1 polymer ?
#
loop_
_entity_poly.entity_id
_entity_poly.type
_entity_poly.pdbx_seq_one_letter_code
_entity_poly.pdbx_strand_id
1 'polypeptide(L)'
;MKKHTIDLGHSSKLDNAYIRFREAVFQHAVTSLLSVLPYVQNLTLRIAGPHLEKQWLWDNPLKFSHLRHLQLFFSSYPKDVERVLYLVSLLKATPFIEKLETHFSGYPLWLADVGPRRQELGQCKYNYLKNVYVTGFKGATGQVEFLLHVLENAAALEVVTVHTNQKASKEFSPYGGDGPPFEEAKRIALTSLSSIALPPNAKSCVF
;
A
#
# COMPACT_ATOMS: atom_id res chain seq x y z
N MET A 1 0.21 -7.42 -29.51
CA MET A 1 0.97 -7.78 -28.30
C MET A 1 0.57 -9.20 -27.89
N LYS A 2 1.47 -10.19 -27.89
CA LYS A 2 1.15 -11.57 -27.48
C LYS A 2 1.08 -11.63 -25.94
N LYS A 3 -0.07 -12.01 -25.40
CA LYS A 3 -0.29 -12.22 -23.96
C LYS A 3 0.35 -13.56 -23.58
N HIS A 4 1.47 -13.51 -22.87
CA HIS A 4 2.05 -14.71 -22.25
C HIS A 4 1.38 -14.89 -20.89
N THR A 5 0.45 -15.83 -20.80
CA THR A 5 -0.20 -16.22 -19.54
C THR A 5 0.63 -17.34 -18.92
N ILE A 6 1.23 -17.08 -17.75
CA ILE A 6 1.86 -18.14 -16.96
C ILE A 6 0.71 -18.82 -16.19
N ASP A 7 0.45 -20.09 -16.49
CA ASP A 7 -0.53 -20.90 -15.77
C ASP A 7 0.15 -21.53 -14.55
N LEU A 8 -0.22 -21.06 -13.35
CA LEU A 8 0.18 -21.64 -12.07
C LEU A 8 -1.01 -22.31 -11.36
N GLY A 9 -2.10 -22.61 -12.07
CA GLY A 9 -3.33 -23.16 -11.51
C GLY A 9 -3.16 -24.49 -10.75
N HIS A 10 -2.05 -25.20 -10.97
CA HIS A 10 -1.71 -26.44 -10.25
C HIS A 10 -0.77 -26.25 -9.05
N SER A 11 -0.36 -25.02 -8.73
CA SER A 11 0.59 -24.76 -7.65
C SER A 11 -0.10 -24.58 -6.29
N SER A 12 -0.73 -25.64 -5.79
CA SER A 12 -1.30 -25.70 -4.42
C SER A 12 -0.27 -25.53 -3.29
N LYS A 13 1.03 -25.43 -3.62
CA LYS A 13 2.15 -25.26 -2.69
C LYS A 13 2.79 -23.87 -2.69
N LEU A 14 2.31 -22.92 -3.51
CA LEU A 14 2.94 -21.59 -3.58
C LEU A 14 2.44 -20.69 -2.46
N ASP A 15 3.01 -20.85 -1.27
CA ASP A 15 2.69 -20.02 -0.11
C ASP A 15 3.27 -18.61 -0.21
N ASN A 16 4.34 -18.44 -0.97
CA ASN A 16 5.09 -17.18 -1.07
C ASN A 16 5.26 -16.78 -2.54
N ALA A 17 4.95 -15.54 -2.88
CA ALA A 17 5.17 -15.02 -4.23
C ALA A 17 5.86 -13.65 -4.18
N TYR A 18 6.80 -13.44 -5.10
CA TYR A 18 7.44 -12.14 -5.33
C TYR A 18 7.19 -11.72 -6.77
N ILE A 19 6.55 -10.57 -6.97
CA ILE A 19 6.15 -10.10 -8.28
C ILE A 19 6.52 -8.62 -8.43
N ARG A 20 7.07 -8.28 -9.61
CA ARG A 20 7.46 -6.92 -9.96
C ARG A 20 6.71 -6.47 -11.21
N PHE A 21 5.99 -5.37 -11.10
CA PHE A 21 5.35 -4.65 -12.19
C PHE A 21 6.09 -3.35 -12.48
N ARG A 22 6.37 -3.12 -13.76
CA ARG A 22 6.89 -1.85 -14.26
C ARG A 22 5.95 -1.38 -15.37
N GLU A 23 5.44 -0.16 -15.24
CA GLU A 23 4.57 0.48 -16.25
C GLU A 23 3.34 -0.36 -16.63
N ALA A 24 2.87 -1.20 -15.71
CA ALA A 24 1.66 -2.00 -15.93
C ALA A 24 0.41 -1.21 -15.54
N VAL A 25 -0.70 -1.51 -16.21
CA VAL A 25 -2.03 -1.20 -15.69
C VAL A 25 -2.22 -2.08 -14.46
N PHE A 26 -2.14 -1.45 -13.28
CA PHE A 26 -2.06 -2.14 -12.00
C PHE A 26 -3.19 -3.14 -11.80
N GLN A 27 -4.37 -2.79 -12.31
CA GLN A 27 -5.59 -3.56 -12.22
C GLN A 27 -5.51 -4.89 -12.98
N HIS A 28 -5.10 -4.85 -14.25
CA HIS A 28 -4.93 -6.06 -15.06
C HIS A 28 -3.87 -6.98 -14.45
N ALA A 29 -2.81 -6.38 -13.91
CA ALA A 29 -1.79 -7.09 -13.16
C ALA A 29 -2.41 -7.81 -11.95
N VAL A 30 -3.10 -7.11 -11.05
CA VAL A 30 -3.73 -7.70 -9.85
C VAL A 30 -4.78 -8.75 -10.22
N THR A 31 -5.64 -8.49 -11.19
CA THR A 31 -6.65 -9.48 -11.65
C THR A 31 -6.00 -10.75 -12.19
N SER A 32 -4.89 -10.62 -12.94
CA SER A 32 -4.14 -11.79 -13.42
C SER A 32 -3.47 -12.54 -12.27
N LEU A 33 -3.00 -11.84 -11.23
CA LEU A 33 -2.43 -12.49 -10.05
C LEU A 33 -3.49 -13.25 -9.25
N LEU A 34 -4.68 -12.68 -9.10
CA LEU A 34 -5.80 -13.31 -8.41
C LEU A 34 -6.17 -14.66 -9.05
N SER A 35 -6.13 -14.76 -10.38
CA SER A 35 -6.42 -16.02 -11.07
C SER A 35 -5.29 -17.04 -10.99
N VAL A 36 -4.04 -16.57 -10.94
CA VAL A 36 -2.85 -17.44 -11.04
C VAL A 36 -2.35 -17.86 -9.65
N LEU A 37 -2.63 -17.09 -8.59
CA LEU A 37 -2.15 -17.31 -7.23
C LEU A 37 -3.28 -17.41 -6.19
N PRO A 38 -4.24 -18.35 -6.35
CA PRO A 38 -5.42 -18.41 -5.48
C PRO A 38 -5.10 -18.80 -4.02
N TYR A 39 -3.98 -19.48 -3.78
CA TYR A 39 -3.58 -20.02 -2.45
C TYR A 39 -2.42 -19.26 -1.80
N VAL A 40 -1.94 -18.16 -2.38
CA VAL A 40 -0.78 -17.44 -1.83
C VAL A 40 -1.09 -16.88 -0.44
N GLN A 41 -0.17 -17.10 0.50
CA GLN A 41 -0.29 -16.60 1.88
C GLN A 41 0.56 -15.34 2.11
N ASN A 42 1.71 -15.25 1.45
CA ASN A 42 2.64 -14.14 1.52
C ASN A 42 2.93 -13.60 0.12
N LEU A 43 2.62 -12.34 -0.12
CA LEU A 43 2.81 -11.71 -1.42
C LEU A 43 3.68 -10.47 -1.27
N THR A 44 4.79 -10.42 -2.00
CA THR A 44 5.55 -9.19 -2.22
C THR A 44 5.25 -8.65 -3.60
N LEU A 45 4.67 -7.44 -3.66
CA LEU A 45 4.44 -6.70 -4.89
C LEU A 45 5.37 -5.49 -4.96
N ARG A 46 6.12 -5.39 -6.04
CA ARG A 46 6.86 -4.17 -6.39
C ARG A 46 6.19 -3.51 -7.58
N ILE A 47 5.86 -2.23 -7.44
CA ILE A 47 5.13 -1.46 -8.42
C ILE A 47 5.90 -0.18 -8.70
N ALA A 48 6.27 0.02 -9.96
CA ALA A 48 6.89 1.25 -10.43
C ALA A 48 6.11 1.82 -11.62
N GLY A 49 5.71 3.09 -11.49
CA GLY A 49 4.95 3.81 -12.53
C GLY A 49 3.61 3.18 -12.90
N PRO A 50 2.77 2.79 -11.92
CA PRO A 50 1.51 2.12 -12.24
C PRO A 50 0.49 3.08 -12.84
N HIS A 51 -0.19 2.63 -13.89
CA HIS A 51 -1.45 3.25 -14.28
C HIS A 51 -2.56 2.77 -13.33
N LEU A 52 -2.92 3.61 -12.34
CA LEU A 52 -3.99 3.34 -11.36
C LEU A 52 -5.26 4.09 -11.78
N GLU A 53 -6.28 3.41 -12.31
CA GLU A 53 -7.55 4.09 -12.60
C GLU A 53 -8.38 4.26 -11.32
N LYS A 54 -9.11 5.38 -11.25
CA LYS A 54 -9.78 5.88 -10.03
C LYS A 54 -10.92 4.99 -9.51
N GLN A 55 -11.53 4.14 -10.36
CA GLN A 55 -12.86 3.55 -10.10
C GLN A 55 -12.91 2.02 -9.93
N TRP A 56 -11.79 1.29 -10.04
CA TRP A 56 -11.86 -0.12 -10.47
C TRP A 56 -12.22 -1.21 -9.44
N LEU A 57 -12.12 -0.99 -8.13
CA LEU A 57 -12.44 -2.06 -7.15
C LEU A 57 -13.73 -1.81 -6.37
N TRP A 58 -14.70 -1.22 -7.04
CA TRP A 58 -16.02 -1.07 -6.47
C TRP A 58 -16.80 -2.41 -6.59
N ASP A 59 -16.52 -3.25 -7.62
CA ASP A 59 -17.32 -4.48 -7.87
C ASP A 59 -16.55 -5.75 -8.36
N ASN A 60 -15.25 -5.93 -8.10
CA ASN A 60 -14.56 -7.18 -8.51
C ASN A 60 -14.76 -8.30 -7.45
N PRO A 61 -15.34 -9.46 -7.81
CA PRO A 61 -15.57 -10.57 -6.87
C PRO A 61 -14.27 -11.32 -6.51
N LEU A 62 -13.19 -11.16 -7.28
CA LEU A 62 -11.96 -11.91 -7.07
C LEU A 62 -11.24 -11.45 -5.79
N LYS A 63 -10.87 -12.42 -4.94
CA LYS A 63 -10.18 -12.21 -3.67
C LYS A 63 -8.94 -13.10 -3.57
N PHE A 64 -7.92 -12.59 -2.90
CA PHE A 64 -6.83 -13.41 -2.38
C PHE A 64 -7.32 -14.11 -1.11
N SER A 65 -8.03 -15.22 -1.27
CA SER A 65 -8.73 -15.91 -0.18
C SER A 65 -7.81 -16.54 0.88
N HIS A 66 -6.50 -16.57 0.66
CA HIS A 66 -5.54 -17.16 1.59
C HIS A 66 -4.44 -16.18 2.02
N LEU A 67 -4.44 -14.95 1.47
CA LEU A 67 -3.36 -14.00 1.70
C LEU A 67 -3.44 -13.42 3.10
N ARG A 68 -2.41 -13.69 3.90
CA ARG A 68 -2.24 -13.21 5.28
C ARG A 68 -1.23 -12.09 5.37
N HIS A 69 -0.25 -12.03 4.47
CA HIS A 69 0.80 -11.02 4.50
C HIS A 69 1.05 -10.41 3.12
N LEU A 70 0.95 -9.09 3.05
CA LEU A 70 1.24 -8.32 1.84
C LEU A 70 2.38 -7.33 2.11
N GLN A 71 3.44 -7.41 1.31
CA GLN A 71 4.50 -6.40 1.22
C GLN A 71 4.36 -5.64 -0.09
N LEU A 72 4.18 -4.33 -0.02
CA LEU A 72 3.91 -3.46 -1.16
C LEU A 72 5.01 -2.41 -1.28
N PHE A 73 5.81 -2.49 -2.34
CA PHE A 73 6.77 -1.46 -2.69
C PHE A 73 6.19 -0.60 -3.79
N PHE A 74 5.95 0.68 -3.51
CA PHE A 74 5.37 1.64 -4.44
C PHE A 74 6.36 2.75 -4.76
N SER A 75 6.81 2.79 -6.01
CA SER A 75 7.65 3.87 -6.54
C SER A 75 6.81 4.86 -7.32
N SER A 76 6.72 6.08 -6.79
CA SER A 76 5.93 7.17 -7.33
C SER A 76 6.74 8.01 -8.31
N TYR A 77 6.23 8.18 -9.53
CA TYR A 77 6.63 9.25 -10.45
C TYR A 77 5.73 10.47 -10.27
N PRO A 78 6.08 11.66 -10.79
CA PRO A 78 5.27 12.88 -10.61
C PRO A 78 3.78 12.71 -10.97
N LYS A 79 3.47 11.91 -11.99
CA LYS A 79 2.10 11.61 -12.44
C LYS A 79 1.29 10.68 -11.52
N ASP A 80 1.96 10.02 -10.56
CA ASP A 80 1.39 8.97 -9.71
C ASP A 80 1.18 9.42 -8.26
N VAL A 81 1.60 10.65 -7.90
CA VAL A 81 1.54 11.17 -6.51
C VAL A 81 0.11 11.19 -5.97
N GLU A 82 -0.84 11.65 -6.78
CA GLU A 82 -2.26 11.68 -6.43
C GLU A 82 -2.89 10.27 -6.31
N ARG A 83 -2.17 9.22 -6.74
CA ARG A 83 -2.73 7.88 -6.91
C ARG A 83 -2.42 6.95 -5.74
N VAL A 84 -1.63 7.39 -4.76
CA VAL A 84 -1.24 6.58 -3.59
C VAL A 84 -2.45 5.98 -2.86
N LEU A 85 -3.53 6.76 -2.68
CA LEU A 85 -4.73 6.29 -2.00
C LEU A 85 -5.38 5.10 -2.72
N TYR A 86 -5.28 5.02 -4.04
CA TYR A 86 -5.87 3.93 -4.82
C TYR A 86 -5.21 2.57 -4.56
N LEU A 87 -4.10 2.50 -3.81
CA LEU A 87 -3.55 1.22 -3.32
C LEU A 87 -4.50 0.50 -2.35
N VAL A 88 -5.44 1.21 -1.71
CA VAL A 88 -6.54 0.61 -0.93
C VAL A 88 -7.32 -0.42 -1.76
N SER A 89 -7.44 -0.18 -3.07
CA SER A 89 -8.13 -1.09 -3.98
C SER A 89 -7.60 -2.53 -3.84
N LEU A 90 -6.28 -2.72 -3.80
CA LEU A 90 -5.66 -4.04 -3.59
C LEU A 90 -6.07 -4.66 -2.25
N LEU A 91 -6.12 -3.86 -1.18
CA LEU A 91 -6.49 -4.34 0.16
C LEU A 91 -7.95 -4.81 0.23
N LYS A 92 -8.84 -4.19 -0.55
CA LYS A 92 -10.23 -4.67 -0.67
C LYS A 92 -10.33 -6.10 -1.25
N ALA A 93 -9.28 -6.58 -1.91
CA ALA A 93 -9.19 -7.94 -2.42
C ALA A 93 -8.55 -8.93 -1.42
N THR A 94 -8.21 -8.53 -0.19
CA THR A 94 -7.47 -9.37 0.78
C THR A 94 -8.29 -9.57 2.07
N PRO A 95 -9.34 -10.40 2.05
CA PRO A 95 -10.30 -10.51 3.15
C PRO A 95 -9.69 -11.07 4.46
N PHE A 96 -8.60 -11.83 4.38
CA PHE A 96 -7.94 -12.48 5.52
C PHE A 96 -6.55 -11.90 5.82
N ILE A 97 -6.29 -10.66 5.37
CA ILE A 97 -5.00 -10.02 5.59
C ILE A 97 -4.76 -9.83 7.10
N GLU A 98 -3.59 -10.26 7.57
CA GLU A 98 -3.14 -10.14 8.96
C GLU A 98 -2.01 -9.11 9.11
N LYS A 99 -1.18 -8.96 8.07
CA LYS A 99 -0.04 -8.06 8.06
C LYS A 99 0.08 -7.32 6.74
N LEU A 100 0.23 -6.00 6.82
CA LEU A 100 0.46 -5.10 5.70
C LEU A 100 1.78 -4.35 5.89
N GLU A 101 2.71 -4.51 4.94
CA GLU A 101 3.88 -3.65 4.83
C GLU A 101 3.78 -2.78 3.58
N THR A 102 3.94 -1.46 3.73
CA THR A 102 4.01 -0.54 2.59
C THR A 102 5.32 0.23 2.60
N HIS A 103 5.98 0.27 1.46
CA HIS A 103 7.29 0.90 1.26
C HIS A 103 7.18 1.89 0.11
N PHE A 104 7.11 3.16 0.45
CA PHE A 104 6.98 4.23 -0.53
C PHE A 104 8.34 4.75 -0.97
N SER A 105 8.51 4.99 -2.27
CA SER A 105 9.66 5.68 -2.84
C SER A 105 9.21 6.70 -3.89
N GLY A 106 10.13 7.56 -4.31
CA GLY A 106 9.86 8.67 -5.25
C GLY A 106 9.87 10.03 -4.57
N TYR A 107 10.69 10.94 -5.08
CA TYR A 107 10.83 12.31 -4.58
C TYR A 107 9.53 13.13 -4.57
N PRO A 108 8.66 13.05 -5.59
CA PRO A 108 7.44 13.88 -5.67
C PRO A 108 6.42 13.71 -4.55
N LEU A 109 6.61 12.74 -3.65
CA LEU A 109 5.75 12.52 -2.48
C LEU A 109 6.03 13.49 -1.32
N TRP A 110 7.17 14.19 -1.29
CA TRP A 110 7.50 15.07 -0.17
C TRP A 110 6.46 16.17 0.03
N LEU A 111 5.72 16.05 1.15
CA LEU A 111 4.67 16.97 1.58
C LEU A 111 3.63 17.28 0.50
N ALA A 112 3.45 16.36 -0.45
CA ALA A 112 2.57 16.60 -1.58
C ALA A 112 1.11 16.61 -1.12
N ASP A 113 0.45 17.76 -1.27
CA ASP A 113 -0.96 17.93 -0.94
C ASP A 113 -1.84 17.81 -2.19
N VAL A 114 -1.85 16.61 -2.77
CA VAL A 114 -2.66 16.28 -3.95
C VAL A 114 -3.31 14.92 -3.80
N GLY A 115 -4.42 14.74 -4.51
CA GLY A 115 -5.15 13.48 -4.61
C GLY A 115 -6.44 13.45 -3.80
N PRO A 116 -7.16 12.32 -3.89
CA PRO A 116 -8.45 12.14 -3.26
C PRO A 116 -8.35 12.02 -1.74
N ARG A 117 -9.47 12.19 -1.07
CA ARG A 117 -9.62 11.96 0.38
C ARG A 117 -10.27 10.60 0.65
N ARG A 118 -9.96 9.98 1.78
CA ARG A 118 -10.49 8.63 2.09
C ARG A 118 -12.01 8.57 2.22
N GLN A 119 -12.68 9.70 2.44
CA GLN A 119 -14.14 9.82 2.47
C GLN A 119 -14.77 9.55 1.10
N GLU A 120 -14.01 9.72 0.01
CA GLU A 120 -14.44 9.33 -1.35
C GLU A 120 -14.41 7.80 -1.54
N LEU A 121 -13.76 7.07 -0.63
CA LEU A 121 -13.74 5.61 -0.67
C LEU A 121 -14.96 5.07 0.07
N GLY A 122 -15.67 4.13 -0.58
CA GLY A 122 -16.70 3.35 0.09
C GLY A 122 -16.14 2.51 1.25
N GLN A 123 -17.02 2.11 2.16
CA GLN A 123 -16.70 1.36 3.37
C GLN A 123 -15.94 0.04 3.06
N CYS A 124 -15.02 -0.33 3.95
CA CYS A 124 -14.31 -1.60 3.92
C CYS A 124 -14.07 -2.11 5.34
N LYS A 125 -13.76 -3.39 5.53
CA LYS A 125 -13.35 -3.91 6.83
C LYS A 125 -12.16 -4.86 6.66
N TYR A 126 -11.12 -4.64 7.45
CA TYR A 126 -9.93 -5.47 7.53
C TYR A 126 -9.97 -6.25 8.85
N ASN A 127 -10.89 -7.22 8.94
CA ASN A 127 -11.26 -7.88 10.20
C ASN A 127 -10.10 -8.61 10.89
N TYR A 128 -9.07 -9.00 10.14
CA TYR A 128 -7.94 -9.78 10.64
C TYR A 128 -6.63 -9.00 10.68
N LEU A 129 -6.62 -7.74 10.22
CA LEU A 129 -5.40 -6.97 10.07
C LEU A 129 -4.89 -6.53 11.44
N LYS A 130 -3.74 -7.09 11.84
CA LYS A 130 -3.11 -6.88 13.15
C LYS A 130 -1.90 -5.95 13.07
N ASN A 131 -1.14 -6.02 11.98
CA ASN A 131 0.13 -5.32 11.86
C ASN A 131 0.18 -4.46 10.59
N VAL A 132 0.43 -3.16 10.77
CA VAL A 132 0.65 -2.21 9.69
C VAL A 132 2.04 -1.60 9.84
N TYR A 133 2.88 -1.78 8.82
CA TYR A 133 4.24 -1.30 8.79
C TYR A 133 4.49 -0.43 7.56
N VAL A 134 4.75 0.86 7.76
CA VAL A 134 4.96 1.83 6.69
C VAL A 134 6.40 2.33 6.72
N THR A 135 7.04 2.43 5.56
CA THR A 135 8.33 3.09 5.38
C THR A 135 8.29 4.02 4.18
N GLY A 136 9.19 5.00 4.15
CA GLY A 136 9.22 6.03 3.13
C GLY A 136 8.05 7.00 3.24
N PHE A 137 7.52 7.17 4.45
CA PHE A 137 6.49 8.15 4.72
C PHE A 137 7.07 9.56 4.57
N LYS A 138 6.45 10.37 3.72
CA LYS A 138 6.93 11.68 3.29
C LYS A 138 5.92 12.80 3.57
N GLY A 139 4.86 12.49 4.31
CA GLY A 139 3.80 13.44 4.64
C GLY A 139 2.89 13.79 3.46
N ALA A 140 2.92 13.03 2.36
CA ALA A 140 2.00 13.25 1.26
C ALA A 140 0.55 13.02 1.73
N THR A 141 -0.39 13.85 1.27
CA THR A 141 -1.82 13.68 1.52
C THR A 141 -2.28 12.27 1.15
N GLY A 142 -1.91 11.75 -0.02
CA GLY A 142 -2.24 10.38 -0.41
C GLY A 142 -1.72 9.29 0.53
N GLN A 143 -0.54 9.48 1.16
CA GLN A 143 -0.01 8.54 2.15
C GLN A 143 -0.76 8.62 3.48
N VAL A 144 -1.10 9.83 3.92
CA VAL A 144 -1.90 10.09 5.12
C VAL A 144 -3.28 9.45 4.97
N GLU A 145 -3.98 9.76 3.88
CA GLU A 145 -5.33 9.24 3.62
C GLU A 145 -5.32 7.72 3.48
N PHE A 146 -4.30 7.14 2.83
CA PHE A 146 -4.11 5.70 2.74
C PHE A 146 -3.96 5.07 4.13
N LEU A 147 -3.06 5.62 4.95
CA LEU A 147 -2.81 5.11 6.29
C LEU A 147 -4.08 5.18 7.15
N LEU A 148 -4.71 6.36 7.24
CA LEU A 148 -5.92 6.55 8.03
C LEU A 148 -7.05 5.62 7.58
N HIS A 149 -7.25 5.45 6.27
CA HIS A 149 -8.25 4.51 5.75
C HIS A 149 -7.99 3.08 6.24
N VAL A 150 -6.74 2.61 6.22
CA VAL A 150 -6.43 1.25 6.68
C VAL A 150 -6.72 1.11 8.18
N LEU A 151 -6.26 2.07 8.98
CA LEU A 151 -6.36 1.99 10.44
C LEU A 151 -7.80 2.11 10.94
N GLU A 152 -8.59 3.03 10.39
CA GLU A 152 -10.01 3.23 10.75
C GLU A 152 -10.86 1.98 10.48
N ASN A 153 -10.44 1.13 9.54
CA ASN A 153 -11.18 -0.05 9.11
C ASN A 153 -10.60 -1.38 9.64
N ALA A 154 -9.57 -1.34 10.50
CA ALA A 154 -8.89 -2.51 11.05
C ALA A 154 -9.19 -2.73 12.54
N ALA A 155 -10.31 -3.40 12.85
CA ALA A 155 -10.75 -3.59 14.23
C ALA A 155 -9.82 -4.49 15.08
N ALA A 156 -9.08 -5.40 14.45
CA ALA A 156 -8.15 -6.31 15.10
C ALA A 156 -6.71 -5.76 15.17
N LEU A 157 -6.51 -4.48 14.88
CA LEU A 157 -5.19 -3.86 14.82
C LEU A 157 -4.48 -3.90 16.18
N GLU A 158 -3.26 -4.39 16.18
CA GLU A 158 -2.41 -4.54 17.37
C GLU A 158 -1.20 -3.61 17.31
N VAL A 159 -0.60 -3.40 16.13
CA VAL A 159 0.60 -2.59 15.96
C VAL A 159 0.57 -1.79 14.66
N VAL A 160 0.90 -0.51 14.76
CA VAL A 160 1.22 0.38 13.64
C VAL A 160 2.63 0.92 13.82
N THR A 161 3.44 0.85 12.77
CA THR A 161 4.76 1.47 12.76
C THR A 161 4.95 2.26 11.49
N VAL A 162 5.36 3.51 11.61
CA VAL A 162 5.60 4.40 10.48
C VAL A 162 7.03 4.91 10.55
N HIS A 163 7.79 4.71 9.48
CA HIS A 163 9.12 5.28 9.31
C HIS A 163 9.12 6.29 8.18
N THR A 164 9.76 7.43 8.44
CA THR A 164 10.04 8.42 7.40
C THR A 164 11.16 7.98 6.45
N ASN A 165 12.07 7.13 6.94
CA ASN A 165 13.13 6.54 6.12
C ASN A 165 12.60 5.48 5.15
N GLN A 166 13.25 5.34 4.00
CA GLN A 166 12.91 4.31 3.01
C GLN A 166 13.74 3.06 3.26
N LYS A 167 13.10 1.88 3.38
CA LYS A 167 13.83 0.59 3.47
C LYS A 167 14.51 0.19 2.16
N ALA A 168 14.10 0.74 1.01
CA ALA A 168 14.50 0.24 -0.31
C ALA A 168 14.55 1.33 -1.40
N SER A 169 15.63 2.12 -1.43
CA SER A 169 16.33 2.55 -2.66
C SER A 169 17.33 3.66 -2.35
N LYS A 170 18.59 3.47 -2.76
CA LYS A 170 19.59 4.55 -2.93
C LYS A 170 19.25 5.43 -4.15
N GLU A 171 17.97 5.74 -4.39
CA GLU A 171 17.56 6.68 -5.44
C GLU A 171 17.48 8.08 -4.84
N PHE A 172 18.65 8.63 -4.55
CA PHE A 172 18.82 10.07 -4.39
C PHE A 172 19.29 10.60 -5.75
N SER A 173 18.39 11.10 -6.59
CA SER A 173 18.80 12.13 -7.56
C SER A 173 19.15 13.40 -6.77
N PRO A 174 20.15 14.17 -7.20
CA PRO A 174 20.82 15.15 -6.34
C PRO A 174 19.87 16.29 -5.99
N TYR A 175 19.78 16.59 -4.69
CA TYR A 175 19.16 17.80 -4.18
C TYR A 175 19.86 19.02 -4.77
N GLY A 176 19.09 20.02 -5.19
CA GLY A 176 19.56 21.38 -5.44
C GLY A 176 19.31 22.35 -4.27
N GLY A 177 18.93 21.85 -3.09
CA GLY A 177 18.53 22.65 -1.93
C GLY A 177 18.72 21.92 -0.59
N ASP A 178 18.12 22.45 0.48
CA ASP A 178 18.11 21.82 1.80
C ASP A 178 17.54 20.40 1.73
N GLY A 179 18.06 19.50 2.57
CA GLY A 179 17.70 18.09 2.58
C GLY A 179 16.20 17.84 2.76
N PRO A 180 15.76 16.58 2.62
CA PRO A 180 14.35 16.23 2.72
C PRO A 180 13.76 16.53 4.11
N PRO A 181 12.49 16.98 4.20
CA PRO A 181 11.87 17.46 5.44
C PRO A 181 11.36 16.29 6.31
N PHE A 182 12.28 15.44 6.79
CA PHE A 182 11.94 14.25 7.59
C PHE A 182 11.16 14.58 8.87
N GLU A 183 11.56 15.62 9.60
CA GLU A 183 10.89 16.03 10.85
C GLU A 183 9.45 16.45 10.61
N GLU A 184 9.17 17.12 9.50
CA GLU A 184 7.82 17.54 9.15
C GLU A 184 6.96 16.35 8.76
N ALA A 185 7.49 15.41 7.97
CA ALA A 185 6.80 14.15 7.67
C ALA A 185 6.51 13.34 8.93
N LYS A 186 7.45 13.31 9.88
CA LYS A 186 7.27 12.67 11.19
C LYS A 186 6.17 13.34 12.02
N ARG A 187 6.17 14.67 12.06
CA ARG A 187 5.14 15.47 12.73
C ARG A 187 3.76 15.17 12.15
N ILE A 188 3.64 15.15 10.83
CA ILE A 188 2.39 14.80 10.13
C ILE A 188 1.93 13.39 10.53
N ALA A 189 2.81 12.39 10.49
CA ALA A 189 2.45 11.03 10.88
C ALA A 189 1.94 10.95 12.33
N LEU A 190 2.62 11.62 13.28
CA LEU A 190 2.19 11.70 14.68
C LEU A 190 0.83 12.37 14.83
N THR A 191 0.63 13.54 14.21
CA THR A 191 -0.65 14.26 14.26
C THR A 191 -1.78 13.43 13.64
N SER A 192 -1.53 12.76 12.51
CA SER A 192 -2.53 11.89 11.87
C SER A 192 -2.91 10.71 12.76
N LEU A 193 -1.95 10.01 13.36
CA LEU A 193 -2.24 8.87 14.23
C LEU A 193 -2.98 9.26 15.51
N SER A 194 -2.65 10.41 16.10
CA SER A 194 -3.37 10.95 17.26
C SER A 194 -4.79 11.44 16.93
N SER A 195 -5.11 11.65 15.65
CA SER A 195 -6.43 12.14 15.23
C SER A 195 -7.50 11.04 15.16
N ILE A 196 -7.11 9.77 15.25
CA ILE A 196 -8.02 8.63 15.17
C ILE A 196 -8.02 7.81 16.48
N ALA A 197 -9.15 7.20 16.79
CA ALA A 197 -9.26 6.24 17.88
C ALA A 197 -8.79 4.86 17.40
N LEU A 198 -7.58 4.47 17.79
CA LEU A 198 -7.09 3.10 17.56
C LEU A 198 -7.76 2.11 18.55
N PRO A 199 -7.79 0.80 18.23
CA PRO A 199 -8.27 -0.20 19.18
C PRO A 199 -7.53 -0.13 20.52
N PRO A 200 -8.17 -0.45 21.67
CA PRO A 200 -7.60 -0.20 23.02
C PRO A 200 -6.21 -0.81 23.28
N ASN A 201 -5.86 -1.89 22.59
CA ASN A 201 -4.58 -2.59 22.73
C ASN A 201 -3.57 -2.26 21.62
N ALA A 202 -3.95 -1.42 20.66
CA ALA A 202 -3.12 -1.09 19.53
C ALA A 202 -1.98 -0.15 19.95
N LYS A 203 -0.76 -0.48 19.54
CA LYS A 203 0.42 0.35 19.75
C LYS A 203 0.78 1.07 18.46
N SER A 204 1.10 2.36 18.54
CA SER A 204 1.60 3.14 17.41
C SER A 204 3.01 3.66 17.68
N CYS A 205 3.91 3.47 16.72
CA CYS A 205 5.27 4.02 16.77
C CYS A 205 5.59 4.80 15.48
N VAL A 206 6.19 5.97 15.61
CA VAL A 206 6.65 6.79 14.48
C VAL A 206 8.13 7.11 14.66
N PHE A 207 8.92 6.84 13.62
CA PHE A 207 10.37 6.99 13.62
C PHE A 207 10.85 7.96 12.55
#